data_AF-A0A0F9ALR9-F1
#
_entry.id   AF-A0A0F9ALR9-F1
#
_cell.length_a   1.000
_cell.length_b   1.000
_cell.length_c   1.000
_cell.angle_alpha   90.00
_cell.angle_beta   90.00
_cell.angle_gamma   90.00
#
_symmetry.space_group_name_H-M   'P 1'
#
loop_
_entity.id
_entity.type
_entity.pdbx_description
1 polymer ?
#
loop_
_entity_poly.entity_id
_entity_poly.type
_entity_poly.pdbx_seq_one_letter_code
_entity_poly.pdbx_strand_id
1 'polypeptide(L)'
;MTAKFVPSKAERKEVAKLIAAGIPQESVAMVIRDGIAPKTLREHFRHELDTAMINAHGKMGKKIFAQAMAGDRTLQIFYAKTQMGW
;
A
#
# COMPACT_ATOMS: atom_id res chain seq x y z
N MET A 1 -32.44 -3.59 13.14
CA MET A 1 -31.64 -4.06 12.00
C MET A 1 -30.39 -3.20 11.94
N THR A 2 -29.21 -3.75 12.22
CA THR A 2 -27.95 -3.02 12.11
C THR A 2 -27.72 -2.64 10.64
N ALA A 3 -27.52 -1.36 10.35
CA ALA A 3 -27.30 -0.90 8.99
C ALA A 3 -26.07 -1.60 8.37
N LYS A 4 -26.20 -2.10 7.14
CA LYS A 4 -25.11 -2.75 6.42
C LYS A 4 -23.99 -1.75 6.18
N PHE A 5 -22.76 -2.08 6.57
CA PHE A 5 -21.60 -1.22 6.31
C PHE A 5 -21.32 -1.19 4.80
N VAL A 6 -21.31 0.01 4.22
CA VAL A 6 -20.97 0.24 2.82
C VAL A 6 -19.83 1.26 2.78
N PRO A 7 -18.64 0.89 2.32
CA PRO A 7 -17.51 1.80 2.21
C PRO A 7 -17.70 2.79 1.06
N SER A 8 -17.39 4.06 1.30
CA SER A 8 -17.39 5.09 0.26
C SER A 8 -16.14 4.97 -0.64
N LYS A 9 -16.20 5.56 -1.83
CA LYS A 9 -15.01 5.63 -2.72
C LYS A 9 -13.86 6.40 -2.07
N ALA A 10 -14.16 7.42 -1.26
CA ALA A 10 -13.17 8.22 -0.55
C ALA A 10 -12.45 7.37 0.50
N GLU A 11 -13.21 6.61 1.30
CA GLU A 11 -12.67 5.70 2.32
C GLU A 11 -11.79 4.61 1.69
N ARG A 12 -12.21 4.04 0.56
CA ARG A 12 -11.37 3.07 -0.17
C ARG A 12 -10.03 3.66 -0.59
N LYS A 13 -10.06 4.88 -1.12
CA LYS A 13 -8.83 5.61 -1.49
C LYS A 13 -7.96 5.91 -0.27
N GLU A 14 -8.56 6.24 0.85
CA GLU A 14 -7.85 6.49 2.11
C GLU A 14 -7.20 5.23 2.66
N VAL A 15 -7.94 4.12 2.78
CA VAL A 15 -7.40 2.81 3.19
C VAL A 15 -6.24 2.41 2.29
N ALA A 16 -6.41 2.49 0.97
CA ALA A 16 -5.34 2.17 0.03
C ALA A 16 -4.09 3.05 0.22
N LYS A 17 -4.25 4.35 0.52
CA LYS A 17 -3.11 5.25 0.80
C LYS A 17 -2.39 4.87 2.08
N LEU A 18 -3.12 4.61 3.16
CA LEU A 18 -2.54 4.29 4.47
C LEU A 18 -1.78 2.96 4.42
N ILE A 19 -2.38 1.95 3.78
CA ILE A 19 -1.72 0.66 3.58
C ILE A 19 -0.50 0.80 2.67
N ALA A 20 -0.59 1.56 1.57
CA ALA A 20 0.55 1.84 0.69
C ALA A 20 1.70 2.56 1.41
N ALA A 21 1.41 3.28 2.50
CA ALA A 21 2.41 3.92 3.37
C ALA A 21 3.00 2.97 4.43
N GLY A 22 2.55 1.71 4.49
CA GLY A 22 3.01 0.70 5.44
C GLY A 22 2.33 0.75 6.81
N ILE A 23 1.20 1.45 6.94
CA ILE A 23 0.47 1.53 8.21
C ILE A 23 -0.23 0.18 8.49
N PRO A 24 -0.13 -0.38 9.71
CA PRO A 24 -0.81 -1.62 10.09
C PRO A 24 -2.32 -1.55 9.92
N GLN A 25 -2.96 -2.66 9.55
CA GLN A 25 -4.40 -2.73 9.29
C GLN A 25 -5.23 -2.34 10.52
N GLU A 26 -4.77 -2.70 11.70
CA GLU A 26 -5.40 -2.38 12.99
C GLU A 26 -5.43 -0.86 13.21
N SER A 27 -4.33 -0.17 12.90
CA SER A 27 -4.26 1.29 12.98
C SER A 27 -5.12 1.96 11.91
N VAL A 28 -5.17 1.41 10.70
CA VAL A 28 -6.09 1.90 9.66
C VAL A 28 -7.55 1.76 10.10
N ALA A 29 -7.91 0.64 10.75
CA ALA A 29 -9.26 0.42 11.26
C ALA A 29 -9.67 1.48 12.30
N MET A 30 -8.73 1.97 13.12
CA MET A 30 -8.99 3.04 14.10
C MET A 30 -9.27 4.41 13.47
N VAL A 31 -8.70 4.69 12.29
CA VAL A 31 -8.78 6.02 11.65
C VAL A 31 -10.01 6.18 10.76
N ILE A 32 -10.54 5.08 10.21
CA ILE A 32 -11.69 5.16 9.31
C ILE A 32 -12.97 5.52 10.08
N ARG A 33 -13.62 6.61 9.67
CA ARG A 33 -14.83 7.24 10.24
C ARG A 33 -14.68 7.76 11.68
N ASP A 34 -14.52 6.86 12.64
CA ASP A 34 -14.23 7.10 14.07
C ASP A 34 -13.77 5.79 14.74
N GLY A 35 -13.25 4.86 13.94
CA GLY A 35 -12.95 3.49 14.35
C GLY A 35 -13.99 2.49 13.84
N ILE A 36 -13.50 1.48 13.12
CA ILE A 36 -14.27 0.30 12.71
C ILE A 36 -13.62 -0.96 13.28
N ALA A 37 -14.40 -2.02 13.42
CA ALA A 37 -13.84 -3.31 13.80
C ALA A 37 -12.83 -3.79 12.73
N PRO A 38 -11.68 -4.39 13.10
CA PRO A 38 -10.71 -4.93 12.14
C PRO A 38 -11.30 -5.99 11.19
N LYS A 39 -12.37 -6.68 11.62
CA LYS A 39 -13.12 -7.60 10.76
C LYS A 39 -13.85 -6.85 9.63
N THR A 40 -14.50 -5.73 9.94
CA THR A 40 -15.18 -4.86 8.98
C THR A 40 -14.19 -4.31 7.94
N LEU A 41 -13.00 -3.92 8.37
CA LEU A 41 -11.94 -3.47 7.45
C LEU A 41 -11.59 -4.57 6.43
N ARG A 42 -11.31 -5.80 6.92
CA ARG A 42 -10.95 -6.94 6.07
C ARG A 42 -12.06 -7.38 5.13
N GLU A 43 -13.31 -7.29 5.56
CA GLU A 43 -14.47 -7.69 4.75
C GLU A 43 -14.75 -6.70 3.61
N HIS A 44 -14.67 -5.40 3.89
CA HIS A 44 -15.12 -4.37 2.95
C HIS A 44 -14.00 -3.76 2.09
N PHE A 45 -12.74 -3.83 2.56
CA PHE A 45 -11.58 -3.21 1.90
C PHE A 45 -10.53 -4.24 1.46
N ARG A 46 -10.91 -5.51 1.27
CA ARG A 46 -9.97 -6.59 0.96
C ARG A 46 -9.07 -6.29 -0.24
N HIS A 47 -9.67 -5.74 -1.30
CA HIS A 47 -8.95 -5.39 -2.51
C HIS A 47 -7.85 -4.34 -2.25
N GLU A 48 -8.16 -3.30 -1.49
CA GLU A 48 -7.22 -2.24 -1.14
C GLU A 48 -6.10 -2.78 -0.25
N LEU A 49 -6.42 -3.63 0.74
CA LEU A 49 -5.45 -4.25 1.63
C LEU A 49 -4.44 -5.11 0.85
N ASP A 50 -4.92 -5.87 -0.15
CA ASP A 50 -4.07 -6.79 -0.92
C ASP A 50 -3.26 -6.05 -2.01
N THR A 51 -3.79 -4.98 -2.60
CA THR A 51 -3.18 -4.34 -3.78
C THR A 51 -2.38 -3.09 -3.49
N ALA A 52 -2.65 -2.37 -2.39
CA ALA A 52 -2.04 -1.08 -2.12
C ALA A 52 -0.51 -1.14 -2.03
N MET A 53 0.03 -2.12 -1.30
CA MET A 53 1.48 -2.30 -1.17
C MET A 53 2.13 -2.72 -2.49
N ILE A 54 1.50 -3.60 -3.26
CA ILE A 54 1.98 -4.01 -4.58
C ILE A 54 2.10 -2.79 -5.49
N ASN A 55 1.07 -1.95 -5.52
CA ASN A 55 1.06 -0.72 -6.30
C ASN A 55 2.12 0.30 -5.82
N ALA A 56 2.32 0.41 -4.50
CA ALA A 56 3.33 1.29 -3.92
C ALA A 56 4.75 0.84 -4.32
N HIS A 57 5.05 -0.46 -4.16
CA HIS A 57 6.33 -1.05 -4.53
C HIS A 57 6.59 -0.92 -6.04
N GLY A 58 5.59 -1.16 -6.89
CA GLY A 58 5.74 -1.00 -8.34
C GLY A 58 6.07 0.45 -8.75
N LYS A 59 5.41 1.44 -8.14
CA LYS A 59 5.70 2.86 -8.37
C LYS A 59 7.11 3.24 -7.92
N MET A 60 7.51 2.80 -6.73
CA MET A 60 8.85 3.05 -6.20
C MET A 60 9.91 2.39 -7.07
N GLY A 61 9.71 1.11 -7.44
CA GLY A 61 10.60 0.35 -8.31
C GLY A 61 10.81 1.03 -9.66
N LYS A 62 9.73 1.53 -10.31
CA LYS A 62 9.84 2.30 -11.56
C LYS A 62 10.74 3.54 -11.40
N LYS A 63 10.61 4.27 -10.28
CA LYS A 63 11.41 5.47 -10.02
C LYS A 63 12.89 5.12 -9.80
N ILE A 64 13.16 4.12 -8.96
CA ILE A 64 14.52 3.64 -8.68
C ILE A 64 15.19 3.16 -9.97
N PHE A 65 14.47 2.38 -10.78
CA PHE A 65 14.96 1.89 -12.06
C PHE A 65 15.32 3.05 -13.01
N ALA A 66 14.43 4.03 -13.16
CA ALA A 66 14.70 5.21 -13.99
C ALA A 66 15.93 6.01 -13.52
N GLN A 67 16.11 6.19 -12.21
CA GLN A 67 17.27 6.88 -11.66
C GLN A 67 18.57 6.08 -11.85
N ALA A 68 18.52 4.76 -11.69
CA ALA A 68 19.66 3.88 -11.98
C ALA A 68 20.06 3.97 -13.46
N MET A 69 19.07 3.96 -14.38
CA MET A 69 19.32 4.14 -15.82
C MET A 69 19.88 5.54 -16.17
N ALA A 70 19.57 6.56 -15.37
CA ALA A 70 20.11 7.91 -15.51
C ALA A 70 21.53 8.09 -14.94
N GLY A 71 22.14 7.03 -14.39
CA GLY A 71 23.52 7.06 -13.93
C GLY A 71 23.72 7.11 -12.41
N ASP A 72 22.66 6.96 -11.61
CA ASP A 72 22.81 6.86 -10.14
C ASP A 72 23.52 5.55 -9.77
N ARG A 73 24.82 5.64 -9.47
CA ARG A 73 25.68 4.51 -9.16
C ARG A 73 25.25 3.76 -7.89
N THR A 74 24.70 4.45 -6.91
CA THR A 74 24.22 3.82 -5.67
C THR A 74 23.04 2.91 -5.98
N LEU A 75 22.08 3.38 -6.78
CA LEU A 75 20.93 2.60 -7.18
C LEU A 75 21.30 1.46 -8.15
N GLN A 76 22.27 1.66 -9.04
CA GLN A 76 22.81 0.60 -9.90
C GLN A 76 23.43 -0.54 -9.09
N ILE A 77 24.30 -0.22 -8.12
CA ILE A 77 24.91 -1.21 -7.23
C ILE A 77 23.84 -1.92 -6.40
N PHE A 78 22.89 -1.16 -5.84
CA PHE A 78 21.79 -1.75 -5.07
C PHE A 78 20.96 -2.71 -5.92
N TYR A 79 20.61 -2.33 -7.15
CA TYR A 79 19.86 -3.18 -8.07
C TYR A 79 20.64 -4.46 -8.41
N ALA A 80 21.93 -4.34 -8.74
CA ALA A 80 22.78 -5.49 -9.03
C ALA A 80 22.80 -6.50 -7.87
N LYS A 81 23.06 -6.01 -6.65
CA LYS A 81 23.11 -6.84 -5.43
C LYS A 81 21.79 -7.51 -5.09
N THR A 82 20.66 -6.90 -5.43
CA THR A 82 19.34 -7.39 -5.03
C THR A 82 18.62 -8.18 -6.12
N GLN A 83 19.03 -8.07 -7.39
CA GLN A 83 18.29 -8.64 -8.53
C GLN A 83 19.14 -9.50 -9.48
N MET A 84 20.47 -9.36 -9.53
CA MET A 84 21.30 -10.06 -10.53
C MET A 84 21.86 -11.42 -10.06
N GLY A 85 21.65 -11.79 -8.79
CA GLY A 85 21.89 -13.15 -8.30
C GLY A 85 23.36 -13.55 -8.12
N TRP A 86 24.28 -12.57 -8.02
CA TRP A 86 25.70 -12.77 -7.74
C TRP A 86 26.19 -11.87 -6.60
#